data_AF-A0A7W0LCR4-F1
#
_entry.id   AF-A0A7W0LCR4-F1
#
_cell.length_a   1.000
_cell.length_b   1.000
_cell.length_c   1.000
_cell.angle_alpha   90.00
_cell.angle_beta   90.00
_cell.angle_gamma   90.00
#
_symmetry.space_group_name_H-M   'P 1'
#
loop_
_entity.id
_entity.type
_entity.pdbx_description
1 polymer ?
#
loop_
_entity_poly.entity_id
_entity_poly.type
_entity_poly.pdbx_seq_one_letter_code
_entity_poly.pdbx_strand_id
1 'polypeptide(L)'
;MRKAISVTLAEDNLLWLRGQAARSSRGSVSELLNRLVGEARTGGRTDPAAVRSVVGSVDLPDDDPELAGADAYIRAMFVSSARDPMPVRERASRARKAQKPRG
;
A
#
# COMPACT_ATOMS: atom_id res chain seq x y z
N MET A 1 -4.70 11.22 -24.94
CA MET A 1 -3.22 11.12 -24.86
C MET A 1 -2.82 10.93 -23.40
N ARG A 2 -1.85 10.06 -23.08
CA ARG A 2 -1.34 9.92 -21.70
C ARG A 2 -0.22 10.94 -21.48
N LYS A 3 -0.28 11.70 -20.38
CA LYS A 3 0.76 12.67 -19.98
C LYS A 3 1.50 12.13 -18.77
N ALA A 4 2.81 11.99 -18.87
CA ALA A 4 3.65 11.65 -17.72
C ALA A 4 3.71 12.83 -16.75
N ILE A 5 3.52 12.55 -15.47
CA ILE A 5 3.65 13.51 -14.38
C ILE A 5 4.60 12.95 -13.32
N SER A 6 5.36 13.82 -12.68
CA SER A 6 6.17 13.47 -11.50
C SER A 6 5.46 13.98 -10.26
N VAL A 7 5.40 13.14 -9.22
CA VAL A 7 4.75 13.46 -7.95
C VAL A 7 5.73 13.14 -6.83
N THR A 8 5.82 14.04 -5.86
CA THR A 8 6.64 13.85 -4.65
C THR A 8 5.70 13.50 -3.49
N LEU A 9 5.98 12.39 -2.82
CA LEU A 9 5.20 11.88 -1.69
C LEU A 9 6.15 11.49 -0.56
N ALA A 10 5.66 11.49 0.68
CA ALA A 10 6.37 10.93 1.82
C ALA A 10 6.69 9.43 1.59
N GLU A 11 7.76 8.95 2.21
CA GLU A 11 8.26 7.58 2.00
C GLU A 11 7.23 6.52 2.38
N ASP A 12 6.55 6.68 3.51
CA ASP A 12 5.50 5.75 3.98
C ASP A 12 4.36 5.61 2.97
N ASN A 13 3.96 6.73 2.34
CA ASN A 13 2.92 6.73 1.31
C ASN A 13 3.37 5.98 0.05
N LEU A 14 4.64 6.11 -0.32
CA LEU A 14 5.21 5.36 -1.45
C LEU A 14 5.28 3.86 -1.15
N LEU A 15 5.66 3.50 0.08
CA LEU A 15 5.71 2.11 0.52
C LEU A 15 4.31 1.48 0.48
N TRP A 16 3.31 2.18 1.04
CA TRP A 16 1.92 1.75 1.02
C TRP A 16 1.40 1.56 -0.41
N LEU A 17 1.62 2.53 -1.31
CA LEU A 17 1.19 2.45 -2.72
C LEU A 17 1.84 1.26 -3.45
N ARG A 18 3.12 0.98 -3.19
CA ARG A 18 3.81 -0.18 -3.79
C ARG A 18 3.25 -1.50 -3.27
N GLY A 19 2.99 -1.60 -1.97
CA GLY A 19 2.38 -2.80 -1.38
C GLY A 19 0.98 -3.08 -1.95
N GLN A 20 0.15 -2.04 -2.09
CA GLN A 20 -1.17 -2.17 -2.70
C GLN A 20 -1.11 -2.54 -4.19
N ALA A 21 -0.17 -1.96 -4.93
CA ALA A 21 0.06 -2.30 -6.33
C ALA A 21 0.51 -3.77 -6.49
N ALA A 22 1.38 -4.27 -5.60
CA ALA A 22 1.85 -5.65 -5.60
C ALA A 22 0.74 -6.67 -5.29
N ARG A 23 -0.20 -6.35 -4.39
CA ARG A 23 -1.37 -7.22 -4.10
C ARG A 23 -2.40 -7.24 -5.24
N SER A 24 -2.49 -6.17 -6.02
CA SER A 24 -3.37 -6.11 -7.18
C SER A 24 -2.71 -6.84 -8.34
N SER A 25 -3.24 -7.99 -8.74
CA SER A 25 -2.66 -8.95 -9.72
C SER A 25 -2.23 -8.38 -11.09
N ARG A 26 -2.55 -7.11 -11.41
CA ARG A 26 -2.13 -6.39 -12.63
C ARG A 26 -1.87 -4.89 -12.45
N GLY A 27 -1.70 -4.37 -11.23
CA GLY A 27 -1.68 -2.92 -11.00
C GLY A 27 -0.30 -2.29 -11.00
N SER A 28 -0.03 -1.33 -11.89
CA SER A 28 1.10 -0.41 -11.71
C SER A 28 0.80 0.65 -10.63
N VAL A 29 1.83 1.20 -9.98
CA VAL A 29 1.67 2.30 -9.01
C VAL A 29 0.93 3.49 -9.65
N SER A 30 1.20 3.79 -10.92
CA SER A 30 0.53 4.86 -11.67
C SER A 30 -0.95 4.59 -11.89
N GLU A 31 -1.34 3.34 -12.17
CA GLU A 31 -2.75 2.96 -12.32
C GLU A 31 -3.50 2.99 -10.99
N LEU A 32 -2.87 2.52 -9.91
CA LEU A 32 -3.45 2.62 -8.57
C LEU A 32 -3.65 4.08 -8.17
N LEU A 33 -2.65 4.93 -8.38
CA LEU A 33 -2.75 6.36 -8.08
C LEU A 33 -3.84 7.04 -8.91
N ASN A 34 -3.94 6.74 -10.21
CA ASN A 34 -5.01 7.26 -11.07
C ASN A 34 -6.40 6.82 -10.58
N ARG A 35 -6.53 5.57 -10.14
CA ARG A 35 -7.80 5.07 -9.58
C ARG A 35 -8.18 5.84 -8.32
N LEU A 36 -7.25 5.97 -7.37
CA LEU A 36 -7.47 6.71 -6.12
C LEU A 36 -7.86 8.18 -6.37
N VAL A 37 -7.17 8.85 -7.30
CA VAL A 37 -7.51 10.23 -7.69
C VAL A 37 -8.87 10.28 -8.40
N GLY A 38 -9.19 9.30 -9.24
CA GLY A 38 -10.48 9.18 -9.89
C GLY A 38 -11.62 9.03 -8.87
N GLU A 39 -11.48 8.10 -7.94
CA GLU A 39 -12.42 7.88 -6.83
C GLU A 39 -12.60 9.16 -6.02
N ALA A 40 -11.51 9.82 -5.60
CA ALA A 40 -11.58 11.07 -4.85
C ALA A 40 -12.32 12.19 -5.61
N ARG A 41 -12.13 12.30 -6.92
CA ARG A 41 -12.83 13.30 -7.76
C ARG A 41 -14.32 13.02 -7.90
N THR A 42 -14.75 11.77 -7.85
CA THR A 42 -16.16 11.39 -7.91
C THR A 42 -16.83 11.33 -6.52
N GLY A 43 -16.23 11.98 -5.51
CA GLY A 43 -16.74 12.01 -4.13
C GLY A 43 -16.22 10.88 -3.22
N GLY A 44 -15.61 9.84 -3.81
CA GLY A 44 -14.83 8.80 -3.15
C GLY A 44 -15.42 8.23 -1.85
N ARG A 45 -14.53 7.81 -0.95
CA ARG A 45 -14.83 7.65 0.47
C ARG A 45 -14.63 8.97 1.23
N THR A 46 -14.69 10.10 0.54
CA THR A 46 -14.47 11.43 1.13
C THR A 46 -15.76 12.13 1.52
N ASP A 47 -16.92 11.56 1.14
CA ASP A 47 -18.18 11.91 1.78
C ASP A 47 -18.02 11.69 3.30
N PRO A 48 -18.13 12.75 4.13
CA PRO A 48 -18.06 12.60 5.58
C PRO A 48 -19.05 11.58 6.13
N ALA A 49 -20.17 11.32 5.43
CA ALA A 49 -21.13 10.27 5.78
C ALA A 49 -20.64 8.85 5.49
N ALA A 50 -19.68 8.70 4.56
CA ALA A 50 -19.03 7.44 4.22
C ALA A 50 -17.81 7.12 5.11
N VAL A 51 -17.17 8.13 5.70
CA VAL A 51 -16.07 7.96 6.68
C VAL A 51 -16.66 7.76 8.08
N ARG A 52 -17.04 6.54 8.40
CA ARG A 52 -17.39 6.19 9.79
C ARG A 52 -16.16 5.69 10.52
N SER A 53 -15.54 6.56 11.30
CA SER A 53 -14.59 6.13 12.33
C SER A 53 -15.41 5.64 13.52
N VAL A 54 -15.47 4.32 13.71
CA VAL A 54 -16.02 3.75 14.95
C VAL A 54 -14.89 3.75 15.96
N VAL A 55 -14.89 4.73 16.86
CA VAL A 55 -14.05 4.72 18.05
C VAL A 55 -14.90 4.20 19.20
N GLY A 56 -14.57 3.02 19.68
CA GLY A 56 -15.28 2.35 20.78
C GLY A 56 -14.62 1.03 21.12
N SER A 57 -14.92 0.52 22.31
CA SER A 57 -14.56 -0.84 22.70
C SER A 57 -15.58 -1.80 22.11
N VAL A 58 -15.09 -2.87 21.48
CA VAL A 58 -15.91 -4.04 21.12
C VAL A 58 -15.66 -5.07 22.20
N ASP A 59 -16.67 -5.32 23.03
CA ASP A 59 -16.61 -6.40 24.01
C ASP A 59 -16.95 -7.71 23.30
N LEU A 60 -15.97 -8.62 23.26
CA LEU A 60 -16.12 -9.95 22.70
C LEU A 60 -16.28 -10.94 23.86
N PRO A 61 -17.25 -11.86 23.83
CA PRO A 61 -17.34 -12.92 24.83
C PRO A 61 -16.10 -13.82 24.79
N ASP A 62 -15.59 -14.22 25.96
CA ASP A 62 -14.44 -15.15 26.05
C ASP A 62 -14.71 -16.49 25.35
N ASP A 63 -15.98 -16.92 25.32
CA ASP A 63 -16.44 -18.18 24.74
C ASP A 63 -17.12 -18.01 23.38
N ASP A 64 -16.81 -16.95 22.62
CA ASP A 64 -17.39 -16.74 21.29
C ASP A 64 -16.97 -17.89 20.32
N PRO A 65 -17.91 -18.77 19.91
CA PRO A 65 -17.59 -19.90 19.05
C PRO A 65 -17.15 -19.47 17.65
N GLU A 66 -17.50 -18.26 17.20
CA GLU A 66 -17.06 -17.73 15.92
C GLU A 66 -15.56 -17.33 15.95
N LEU A 67 -14.99 -17.12 17.14
CA LEU A 67 -13.59 -16.75 17.34
C LEU A 67 -12.66 -17.93 17.63
N ALA A 68 -13.19 -19.15 17.81
CA ALA A 68 -12.42 -20.34 18.18
C ALA A 68 -11.23 -20.67 17.25
N GLY A 69 -11.23 -20.14 16.01
CA GLY A 69 -10.15 -20.31 15.03
C GLY A 69 -9.37 -19.03 14.70
N ALA A 70 -9.68 -17.89 15.31
CA ALA A 70 -9.16 -16.58 14.91
C ALA A 70 -7.62 -16.52 14.99
N ASP A 71 -7.03 -17.04 16.08
CA ASP A 71 -5.57 -17.07 16.26
C ASP A 71 -4.86 -17.88 15.18
N ALA A 72 -5.38 -19.06 14.87
CA ALA A 72 -4.82 -19.93 13.83
C ALA A 72 -4.92 -19.26 12.46
N TYR A 73 -6.05 -18.60 12.18
CA TYR A 73 -6.29 -17.87 10.94
C TYR A 73 -5.33 -16.69 10.78
N ILE A 74 -5.20 -15.83 11.80
CA ILE A 74 -4.27 -14.68 11.80
C ILE A 74 -2.82 -15.16 11.62
N ARG A 75 -2.42 -16.21 12.34
CA ARG A 75 -1.08 -16.79 12.22
C ARG A 75 -0.81 -17.32 10.82
N ALA A 76 -1.76 -18.02 10.21
CA ALA A 76 -1.64 -18.51 8.84
C ALA A 76 -1.50 -17.36 7.84
N MET A 77 -2.28 -16.29 7.99
CA MET A 77 -2.19 -15.09 7.16
C MET A 77 -0.81 -14.43 7.27
N PHE A 78 -0.28 -14.31 8.49
CA PHE A 78 1.04 -13.75 8.73
C PHE A 78 2.14 -14.59 8.10
N VAL A 79 2.12 -15.91 8.32
CA VAL A 79 3.11 -16.84 7.73
C VAL A 79 3.07 -16.79 6.20
N SER A 80 1.88 -16.70 5.61
CA SER A 80 1.70 -16.53 4.17
C SER A 80 2.35 -15.22 3.69
N SER A 81 2.05 -14.10 4.36
CA SER A 81 2.62 -12.79 4.01
C SER A 81 4.14 -12.73 4.16
N ALA A 82 4.71 -13.45 5.14
CA ALA A 82 6.16 -13.48 5.36
C ALA A 82 6.92 -14.25 4.26
N ARG A 83 6.22 -15.15 3.54
CA ARG A 83 6.80 -15.94 2.45
C ARG A 83 6.77 -15.22 1.12
N ASP A 84 5.94 -14.19 0.97
CA ASP A 84 5.94 -13.36 -0.23
C ASP A 84 7.17 -12.45 -0.24
N PRO A 85 8.15 -12.66 -1.15
CA PRO A 85 9.28 -11.76 -1.26
C PRO A 85 8.75 -10.40 -1.69
N MET A 86 8.94 -9.39 -0.85
CA MET A 86 8.60 -8.02 -1.21
C MET A 86 9.73 -7.50 -2.11
N PRO A 87 9.53 -7.31 -3.44
CA PRO A 87 10.59 -6.85 -4.32
C PRO A 87 10.90 -5.38 -4.01
N VAL A 88 11.81 -5.14 -3.09
CA VAL A 88 12.35 -3.81 -2.81
C VAL A 88 13.45 -3.54 -3.83
N ARG A 89 13.15 -2.71 -4.83
CA ARG A 89 14.17 -2.21 -5.73
C ARG A 89 14.98 -1.15 -4.99
N GLU A 90 16.10 -1.55 -4.38
CA GLU A 90 17.10 -0.61 -3.89
C GLU A 90 17.56 0.30 -5.03
N ARG A 91 17.55 1.62 -4.78
CA ARG A 91 18.21 2.57 -5.68
C ARG A 91 19.70 2.33 -5.54
N ALA A 92 20.34 1.86 -6.63
CA ALA A 92 21.79 1.85 -6.74
C ALA A 92 22.32 3.22 -6.28
N SER A 93 23.20 3.20 -5.28
CA SER A 93 23.91 4.39 -4.83
C SER A 93 24.57 5.01 -6.07
N ARG A 94 24.32 6.31 -6.31
CA ARG A 94 24.95 7.01 -7.42
C ARG A 94 26.45 7.02 -7.17
N ALA A 95 27.17 6.03 -7.71
CA ALA A 95 28.61 6.08 -7.85
C ALA A 95 28.94 7.41 -8.57
N ARG A 96 29.79 8.21 -7.93
CA ARG A 96 30.19 9.54 -8.38
C ARG A 96 30.57 9.47 -9.86
N LYS A 97 29.89 10.27 -10.68
CA LYS A 97 30.24 10.50 -12.09
C LYS A 97 31.74 10.83 -12.14
N ALA A 98 32.55 9.90 -12.63
CA ALA A 98 33.96 10.18 -12.91
C ALA A 98 34.01 11.32 -13.93
N GLN A 99 34.56 12.44 -13.48
CA GLN A 99 34.77 13.64 -14.28
C GLN A 99 35.82 13.29 -15.33
N LYS A 100 35.41 13.16 -16.59
CA LYS A 100 36.33 12.90 -17.71
C LYS A 100 37.16 14.17 -17.94
N PRO A 101 38.50 14.15 -17.84
CA PRO A 101 39.30 15.31 -18.17
C PRO A 101 39.19 15.56 -19.68
N ARG A 102 38.95 16.82 -20.05
CA ARG A 102 39.06 17.28 -21.43
C ARG A 102 40.53 17.53 -21.70
N GLY A 103 41.10 16.78 -22.65
CA GLY A 103 42.41 16.95 -23.25
C GLY A 103 42.33 16.42 -24.67
#